data_AF-A0A660RKS7-F1
#
_entry.id   AF-A0A660RKS7-F1
#
_cell.length_a   1.000
_cell.length_b   1.000
_cell.length_c   1.000
_cell.angle_alpha   90.00
_cell.angle_beta   90.00
_cell.angle_gamma   90.00
#
_symmetry.space_group_name_H-M   'P 1'
#
loop_
_entity.id
_entity.type
_entity.pdbx_description
1 polymer ?
#
loop_
_entity_poly.entity_id
_entity_poly.type
_entity_poly.pdbx_seq_one_letter_code
_entity_poly.pdbx_strand_id
1 'polypeptide(L)'
;LGTLYNTGEGGLHPSLYEYGENIIVQCASGRFGVNVNYLNAGVAIEIKIGQGAKPGIGGHLPGEKVTEEISKTRMIPVGSDALSPAPHHDIYSIEDLRGLIFALKEATAYEKLVFVKIAAVHNVAAIASGIVRAGADAVVIDGLKGGTGAAPTMFRDYIGIPIELAVSAVDKRLRSEGLRHRTSIIASGGIRCSADVVKLIALGADAVYIGTAALIALGCTMCQRCYTGKCPWGIATNDPELIKRLPPEVVYERIYNLVKAWSHEIKEMLGAMGLNSIESLRSNRDKLRAIGLTEKEMEILEVKHAGEDITYK
;
A
#
# COMPACT_ATOMS: atom_id res chain seq x y z
N LEU A 1 5.64 14.50 -10.49
CA LEU A 1 4.81 13.34 -10.89
C LEU A 1 3.41 13.38 -10.31
N GLY A 2 3.13 14.14 -9.24
CA GLY A 2 1.82 14.12 -8.58
C GLY A 2 1.56 12.81 -7.82
N THR A 3 2.64 12.08 -7.50
CA THR A 3 2.61 10.79 -6.81
C THR A 3 3.18 10.95 -5.42
N LEU A 4 2.56 10.32 -4.43
CA LEU A 4 3.07 10.28 -3.06
C LEU A 4 3.93 9.03 -2.85
N TYR A 5 4.88 9.10 -1.92
CA TYR A 5 5.58 7.95 -1.37
C TYR A 5 5.30 7.82 0.12
N ASN A 6 5.48 6.62 0.67
CA ASN A 6 5.17 6.31 2.06
C ASN A 6 6.46 6.03 2.83
N THR A 7 6.58 6.57 4.05
CA THR A 7 7.77 6.40 4.90
C THR A 7 7.99 4.96 5.34
N GLY A 8 6.92 4.16 5.37
CA GLY A 8 6.92 2.86 6.03
C GLY A 8 7.07 3.00 7.56
N GLU A 9 7.35 1.87 8.21
CA GLU A 9 7.26 1.69 9.67
C GLU A 9 8.46 2.27 10.45
N GLY A 10 9.40 2.93 9.75
CA GLY A 10 10.72 3.24 10.29
C GLY A 10 10.93 4.65 10.83
N GLY A 11 9.91 5.51 10.78
CA GLY A 11 10.05 6.95 10.97
C GLY A 11 10.62 7.65 9.73
N LEU A 12 10.91 8.94 9.86
CA LEU A 12 11.48 9.77 8.80
C LEU A 12 12.54 10.68 9.39
N HIS A 13 13.74 10.66 8.81
CA HIS A 13 14.82 11.53 9.25
C HIS A 13 14.46 13.01 8.96
N PRO A 14 14.71 13.95 9.88
CA PRO A 14 14.33 15.37 9.71
C PRO A 14 14.87 16.03 8.44
N SER A 15 16.01 15.59 7.93
CA SER A 15 16.58 16.10 6.66
C SER A 15 15.69 15.84 5.45
N LEU A 16 14.71 14.94 5.55
CA LEU A 16 13.78 14.62 4.46
C LEU A 16 12.44 15.35 4.58
N TYR A 17 12.25 16.18 5.61
CA TYR A 17 10.99 16.90 5.83
C TYR A 17 10.72 17.94 4.75
N GLU A 18 11.77 18.44 4.07
CA GLU A 18 11.62 19.35 2.93
C GLU A 18 10.80 18.74 1.78
N TYR A 19 10.73 17.41 1.67
CA TYR A 19 9.97 16.69 0.64
C TYR A 19 8.53 16.39 1.06
N GLY A 20 8.08 16.92 2.20
CA GLY A 20 6.84 16.57 2.89
C GLY A 20 5.56 16.60 2.07
N GLU A 21 5.49 17.49 1.06
CA GLU A 21 4.36 17.57 0.12
C GLU A 21 4.08 16.27 -0.65
N ASN A 22 5.07 15.38 -0.72
CA ASN A 22 4.97 14.10 -1.42
C ASN A 22 4.94 12.89 -0.47
N ILE A 23 4.78 13.08 0.84
CA ILE A 23 4.97 12.04 1.85
C ILE A 23 3.66 11.63 2.52
N ILE A 24 3.42 10.32 2.60
CA ILE A 24 2.49 9.70 3.54
C ILE A 24 3.32 9.14 4.70
N VAL A 25 3.09 9.64 5.91
CA VAL A 25 3.78 9.17 7.10
C VAL A 25 3.04 7.99 7.73
N GLN A 26 3.73 6.93 8.11
CA GLN A 26 3.10 5.74 8.68
C GLN A 26 3.12 5.74 10.21
N CYS A 27 2.01 5.31 10.80
CA CYS A 27 1.85 5.05 12.23
C CYS A 27 1.58 3.55 12.43
N ALA A 28 2.64 2.78 12.66
CA ALA A 28 2.58 1.32 12.88
C ALA A 28 2.66 0.95 14.37
N SER A 29 2.44 -0.32 14.70
CA SER A 29 2.36 -0.82 16.09
C SER A 29 3.59 -0.51 16.95
N GLY A 30 4.79 -0.47 16.37
CA GLY A 30 6.02 -0.13 17.07
C GLY A 30 6.21 1.35 17.40
N ARG A 31 5.41 2.26 16.81
CA ARG A 31 5.49 3.73 17.00
C ARG A 31 6.89 4.33 16.80
N PHE A 32 7.76 3.66 16.04
CA PHE A 32 9.13 4.13 15.82
C PHE A 32 9.14 5.50 15.15
N GLY A 33 9.82 6.47 15.78
CA GLY A 33 9.94 7.83 15.25
C GLY A 33 8.65 8.66 15.24
N VAL A 34 7.54 8.17 15.80
CA VAL A 34 6.25 8.86 15.75
C VAL A 34 6.20 9.96 16.81
N ASN A 35 6.16 11.22 16.37
CA ASN A 35 5.94 12.40 17.19
C ASN A 35 5.17 13.46 16.37
N VAL A 36 4.76 14.57 17.01
CA VAL A 36 3.94 15.61 16.35
C VAL A 36 4.63 16.24 15.13
N ASN A 37 5.95 16.43 15.16
CA ASN A 37 6.69 17.00 14.02
C ASN A 37 6.71 16.00 12.85
N TYR A 38 6.91 14.72 13.13
CA TYR A 38 6.82 13.65 12.14
C TYR A 38 5.42 13.55 11.52
N LEU A 39 4.35 13.58 12.34
CA LEU A 39 2.97 13.53 11.84
C LEU A 39 2.65 14.71 10.92
N ASN A 40 3.20 15.89 11.22
CA ASN A 40 3.00 17.08 10.40
C ASN A 40 3.91 17.17 9.17
N ALA A 41 4.95 16.32 9.08
CA ALA A 41 5.89 16.32 7.97
C ALA A 41 5.31 15.74 6.66
N GLY A 42 4.23 14.97 6.72
CA GLY A 42 3.56 14.44 5.52
C GLY A 42 2.27 15.16 5.16
N VAL A 43 1.67 14.78 4.03
CA VAL A 43 0.32 15.22 3.60
C VAL A 43 -0.80 14.31 4.11
N ALA A 44 -0.46 13.07 4.50
CA ALA A 44 -1.40 12.12 5.08
C ALA A 44 -0.69 11.19 6.06
N ILE A 45 -1.46 10.59 6.96
CA ILE A 45 -1.01 9.64 7.97
C ILE A 45 -1.64 8.29 7.68
N GLU A 46 -0.85 7.22 7.62
CA GLU A 46 -1.35 5.86 7.41
C GLU A 46 -1.21 5.02 8.69
N ILE A 47 -2.32 4.64 9.29
CA ILE A 47 -2.37 3.63 10.36
C ILE A 47 -2.18 2.26 9.72
N LYS A 48 -1.09 1.56 10.08
CA LYS A 48 -0.76 0.27 9.47
C LYS A 48 -1.15 -0.90 10.39
N ILE A 49 -2.36 -1.41 10.20
CA ILE A 49 -2.87 -2.59 10.90
C ILE A 49 -2.26 -3.88 10.36
N GLY A 50 -2.04 -3.97 9.05
CA GLY A 50 -1.52 -5.19 8.42
C GLY A 50 -0.81 -4.95 7.10
N GLN A 51 -0.08 -5.97 6.64
CA GLN A 51 0.53 -6.01 5.31
C GLN A 51 0.31 -7.38 4.67
N GLY A 52 0.14 -7.40 3.36
CA GLY A 52 -0.18 -8.61 2.62
C GLY A 52 0.90 -9.70 2.72
N ALA A 53 2.16 -9.29 2.85
CA ALA A 53 3.30 -10.22 2.93
C ALA A 53 3.39 -10.99 4.26
N LYS A 54 2.79 -10.45 5.33
CA LYS A 54 2.79 -11.07 6.65
C LYS A 54 1.59 -10.63 7.51
N PRO A 55 0.37 -11.07 7.16
CA PRO A 55 -0.82 -10.70 7.90
C PRO A 55 -0.74 -11.22 9.35
N GLY A 56 -1.12 -10.38 10.33
CA GLY A 56 -1.19 -10.78 11.73
C GLY A 56 0.13 -10.76 12.52
N ILE A 57 1.24 -10.33 11.92
CA ILE A 57 2.51 -10.13 12.66
C ILE A 57 3.15 -8.76 12.37
N GLY A 58 3.95 -8.29 13.32
CA GLY A 58 4.59 -6.97 13.27
C GLY A 58 5.78 -6.86 12.31
N GLY A 59 6.27 -5.62 12.17
CA GLY A 59 7.53 -5.30 11.53
C GLY A 59 8.72 -6.00 12.18
N HIS A 60 9.74 -6.30 11.37
CA HIS A 60 11.01 -6.85 11.84
C HIS A 60 12.13 -6.15 11.06
N LEU A 61 13.01 -5.46 11.78
CA LEU A 61 14.29 -5.00 11.27
C LEU A 61 15.41 -5.63 12.11
N PRO A 62 16.23 -6.51 11.52
CA PRO A 62 17.38 -7.09 12.21
C PRO A 62 18.34 -6.03 12.74
N GLY A 63 18.92 -6.27 13.91
CA GLY A 63 19.82 -5.34 14.62
C GLY A 63 21.06 -4.99 13.83
N GLU A 64 21.57 -5.90 13.00
CA GLU A 64 22.66 -5.65 12.05
C GLU A 64 22.36 -4.49 11.08
N LYS A 65 21.07 -4.18 10.87
CA LYS A 65 20.61 -3.07 10.02
C LYS A 65 20.33 -1.80 10.82
N VAL A 66 20.39 -1.82 12.15
CA VAL A 66 20.14 -0.66 13.01
C VAL A 66 21.43 0.10 13.23
N THR A 67 21.78 0.94 12.25
CA THR A 67 22.88 1.90 12.32
C THR A 67 22.55 3.07 13.24
N GLU A 68 23.52 3.95 13.49
CA GLU A 68 23.31 5.15 14.32
C GLU A 68 22.18 6.05 13.80
N GLU A 69 22.13 6.28 12.49
CA GLU A 69 21.07 7.10 11.87
C GLU A 69 19.68 6.46 11.98
N ILE A 70 19.61 5.12 11.88
CA ILE A 70 18.36 4.38 12.08
C ILE A 70 17.95 4.40 13.55
N SER A 71 18.92 4.24 14.45
CA SER A 71 18.72 4.35 15.90
C SER A 71 18.13 5.71 16.28
N LYS A 72 18.70 6.81 15.77
CA LYS A 72 18.16 8.18 15.97
C LYS A 72 16.75 8.32 15.42
N THR A 73 16.51 7.86 14.20
CA THR A 73 15.19 7.98 13.54
C THR A 73 14.11 7.17 14.26
N ARG A 74 14.45 5.96 14.74
CA ARG A 74 13.50 5.05 15.38
C ARG A 74 13.40 5.21 16.90
N MET A 75 14.36 5.91 17.52
CA MET A 75 14.53 6.03 18.97
C MET A 75 14.72 4.68 19.67
N ILE A 76 15.60 3.84 19.11
CA ILE A 76 15.97 2.50 19.65
C ILE A 76 17.49 2.37 19.78
N PRO A 77 18.03 1.48 20.62
CA PRO A 77 19.48 1.26 20.71
C PRO A 77 20.10 0.78 19.39
N VAL A 78 21.31 1.24 19.08
CA VAL A 78 22.11 0.72 17.94
C VAL A 78 22.32 -0.78 18.08
N GLY A 79 22.20 -1.52 16.97
CA GLY A 79 22.40 -2.98 16.96
C GLY A 79 21.25 -3.80 17.55
N SER A 80 20.20 -3.16 18.08
CA SER A 80 19.05 -3.88 18.63
C SER A 80 18.05 -4.29 17.54
N ASP A 81 17.47 -5.49 17.65
CA ASP A 81 16.38 -5.90 16.76
C ASP A 81 15.16 -5.00 16.98
N ALA A 82 14.64 -4.40 15.92
CA ALA A 82 13.38 -3.67 15.97
C ALA A 82 12.22 -4.62 15.66
N LEU A 83 11.72 -5.30 16.69
CA LEU A 83 10.55 -6.16 16.64
C LEU A 83 9.31 -5.35 17.02
N SER A 84 8.39 -5.16 16.09
CA SER A 84 7.13 -4.49 16.40
C SER A 84 6.14 -5.52 16.98
N PRO A 85 5.32 -5.13 17.97
CA PRO A 85 4.18 -5.94 18.39
C PRO A 85 3.28 -6.29 17.20
N ALA A 86 2.66 -7.47 17.25
CA ALA A 86 1.68 -7.85 16.25
C ALA A 86 0.44 -6.93 16.25
N PRO A 87 -0.20 -6.67 17.42
CA PRO A 87 -1.26 -5.67 17.50
C PRO A 87 -0.73 -4.26 17.74
N HIS A 88 -1.54 -3.28 17.40
CA HIS A 88 -1.44 -1.95 18.02
C HIS A 88 -1.95 -2.05 19.46
N HIS A 89 -1.15 -1.63 20.44
CA HIS A 89 -1.53 -1.72 21.86
C HIS A 89 -2.63 -0.73 22.28
N ASP A 90 -3.01 0.15 21.38
CA ASP A 90 -4.10 1.13 21.47
C ASP A 90 -5.25 0.82 20.50
N ILE A 91 -5.30 -0.37 19.90
CA ILE A 91 -6.39 -0.81 19.01
C ILE A 91 -6.74 -2.28 19.29
N TYR A 92 -7.77 -2.51 20.10
CA TYR A 92 -8.33 -3.85 20.36
C TYR A 92 -9.75 -4.04 19.82
N SER A 93 -10.36 -2.95 19.35
CA SER A 93 -11.72 -2.90 18.83
C SER A 93 -11.83 -1.85 17.71
N ILE A 94 -12.98 -1.80 17.05
CA ILE A 94 -13.21 -0.77 16.01
C ILE A 94 -13.39 0.62 16.63
N GLU A 95 -13.87 0.67 17.87
CA GLU A 95 -14.00 1.88 18.69
C GLU A 95 -12.63 2.46 19.04
N ASP A 96 -11.67 1.59 19.36
CA ASP A 96 -10.29 2.02 19.62
C ASP A 96 -9.62 2.57 18.36
N LEU A 97 -9.84 1.93 17.21
CA LEU A 97 -9.36 2.45 15.92
C LEU A 97 -9.96 3.85 15.65
N ARG A 98 -11.25 4.03 15.91
CA ARG A 98 -11.90 5.35 15.82
C ARG A 98 -11.24 6.36 16.76
N GLY A 99 -10.93 5.96 17.99
CA GLY A 99 -10.20 6.78 18.96
C GLY A 99 -8.85 7.24 18.43
N LEU A 100 -8.06 6.32 17.85
CA LEU A 100 -6.76 6.66 17.26
C LEU A 100 -6.90 7.57 16.02
N ILE A 101 -7.86 7.30 15.13
CA ILE A 101 -8.12 8.15 13.96
C ILE A 101 -8.43 9.58 14.42
N PHE A 102 -9.30 9.71 15.42
CA PHE A 102 -9.65 11.01 16.00
C PHE A 102 -8.42 11.69 16.61
N ALA A 103 -7.64 10.98 17.43
CA ALA A 103 -6.44 11.53 18.06
C ALA A 103 -5.39 12.01 17.05
N LEU A 104 -5.19 11.29 15.94
CA LEU A 104 -4.27 11.70 14.88
C LEU A 104 -4.76 12.94 14.11
N LYS A 105 -6.08 13.02 13.86
CA LYS A 105 -6.68 14.21 13.25
C LYS A 105 -6.54 15.42 14.19
N GLU A 106 -6.87 15.28 15.47
CA GLU A 106 -6.68 16.34 16.48
C GLU A 106 -5.21 16.79 16.59
N ALA A 107 -4.27 15.85 16.69
CA ALA A 107 -2.84 16.13 16.82
C ALA A 107 -2.26 16.87 15.61
N THR A 108 -2.95 16.85 14.48
CA THR A 108 -2.57 17.54 13.24
C THR A 108 -3.57 18.62 12.84
N ALA A 109 -4.37 19.11 13.79
CA ALA A 109 -5.35 20.17 13.59
C ALA A 109 -6.31 19.92 12.40
N TYR A 110 -6.61 18.65 12.12
CA TYR A 110 -7.42 18.18 11.00
C TYR A 110 -6.89 18.56 9.60
N GLU A 111 -5.62 18.95 9.49
CA GLU A 111 -5.00 19.28 8.20
C GLU A 111 -4.59 18.03 7.41
N LYS A 112 -4.43 16.89 8.09
CA LYS A 112 -3.93 15.64 7.49
C LYS A 112 -5.04 14.60 7.34
N LEU A 113 -5.04 13.94 6.19
CA LEU A 113 -5.89 12.77 5.97
C LEU A 113 -5.36 11.56 6.75
N VAL A 114 -6.25 10.71 7.23
CA VAL A 114 -5.92 9.47 7.94
C VAL A 114 -6.36 8.26 7.13
N PHE A 115 -5.38 7.50 6.67
CA PHE A 115 -5.56 6.24 5.96
C PHE A 115 -5.44 5.07 6.92
N VAL A 116 -6.13 3.97 6.63
CA VAL A 116 -5.97 2.71 7.38
C VAL A 116 -5.60 1.60 6.42
N LYS A 117 -4.41 1.02 6.62
CA LYS A 117 -3.89 -0.08 5.82
C LYS A 117 -4.12 -1.43 6.49
N ILE A 118 -4.82 -2.32 5.79
CA ILE A 118 -5.09 -3.70 6.22
C ILE A 118 -4.55 -4.71 5.19
N ALA A 119 -4.17 -5.89 5.68
CA ALA A 119 -3.94 -7.04 4.82
C ALA A 119 -5.28 -7.60 4.33
N ALA A 120 -5.34 -8.04 3.07
CA ALA A 120 -6.51 -8.71 2.53
C ALA A 120 -6.60 -10.13 3.09
N VAL A 121 -7.48 -10.32 4.07
CA VAL A 121 -7.77 -11.61 4.72
C VAL A 121 -9.28 -11.83 4.80
N HIS A 122 -9.71 -12.94 5.40
CA HIS A 122 -11.13 -13.23 5.60
C HIS A 122 -11.86 -12.02 6.24
N ASN A 123 -13.08 -11.73 5.76
CA ASN A 123 -13.90 -10.59 6.17
C ASN A 123 -13.34 -9.18 5.86
N VAL A 124 -12.37 -9.05 4.95
CA VAL A 124 -11.82 -7.74 4.52
C VAL A 124 -12.90 -6.69 4.20
N ALA A 125 -14.00 -7.09 3.55
CA ALA A 125 -15.09 -6.19 3.20
C ALA A 125 -15.85 -5.63 4.42
N ALA A 126 -16.11 -6.47 5.43
CA ALA A 126 -16.77 -6.04 6.66
C ALA A 126 -15.84 -5.17 7.51
N ILE A 127 -14.56 -5.54 7.59
CA ILE A 127 -13.52 -4.75 8.28
C ILE A 127 -13.39 -3.38 7.63
N ALA A 128 -13.34 -3.30 6.29
CA ALA A 128 -13.29 -2.03 5.56
C ALA A 128 -14.52 -1.16 5.83
N SER A 129 -15.73 -1.72 5.88
CA SER A 129 -16.93 -0.96 6.30
C SER A 129 -16.77 -0.36 7.70
N GLY A 130 -16.28 -1.16 8.66
CA GLY A 130 -15.97 -0.68 10.01
C GLY A 130 -14.98 0.48 10.01
N ILE A 131 -13.89 0.36 9.27
CA ILE A 131 -12.85 1.40 9.13
C ILE A 131 -13.43 2.71 8.60
N VAL A 132 -14.30 2.65 7.58
CA VAL A 132 -14.95 3.85 7.02
C VAL A 132 -15.89 4.48 8.04
N ARG A 133 -16.62 3.68 8.81
CA ARG A 133 -17.48 4.17 9.90
C ARG A 133 -16.68 4.78 11.05
N ALA A 134 -15.46 4.29 11.28
CA ALA A 134 -14.52 4.84 12.25
C ALA A 134 -13.92 6.20 11.84
N GLY A 135 -14.14 6.65 10.59
CA GLY A 135 -13.77 7.98 10.12
C GLY A 135 -12.46 8.07 9.33
N ALA A 136 -11.97 6.94 8.81
CA ALA A 136 -10.81 6.91 7.92
C ALA A 136 -11.15 7.56 6.56
N ASP A 137 -10.23 8.38 6.05
CA ASP A 137 -10.39 9.08 4.78
C ASP A 137 -10.05 8.18 3.59
N ALA A 138 -9.18 7.17 3.80
CA ALA A 138 -8.93 6.10 2.85
C ALA A 138 -8.71 4.75 3.53
N VAL A 139 -9.06 3.68 2.83
CA VAL A 139 -8.75 2.29 3.20
C VAL A 139 -7.75 1.72 2.21
N VAL A 140 -6.59 1.31 2.70
CA VAL A 140 -5.56 0.65 1.88
C VAL A 140 -5.68 -0.86 2.06
N ILE A 141 -5.95 -1.56 0.96
CA ILE A 141 -6.09 -3.02 0.92
C ILE A 141 -4.81 -3.62 0.36
N ASP A 142 -4.11 -4.44 1.13
CA ASP A 142 -2.84 -5.05 0.74
C ASP A 142 -2.98 -6.56 0.51
N GLY A 143 -2.95 -6.99 -0.74
CA GLY A 143 -3.17 -8.38 -1.16
C GLY A 143 -2.02 -9.34 -0.86
N LEU A 144 -2.28 -10.65 -0.99
CA LEU A 144 -1.35 -11.77 -0.75
C LEU A 144 0.07 -11.58 -1.32
N LYS A 145 0.21 -10.87 -2.44
CA LYS A 145 1.50 -10.64 -3.14
C LYS A 145 2.20 -9.35 -2.71
N GLY A 146 1.97 -8.90 -1.48
CA GLY A 146 2.71 -7.80 -0.87
C GLY A 146 4.20 -8.11 -0.76
N GLY A 147 5.05 -7.09 -0.95
CA GLY A 147 6.49 -7.21 -0.72
C GLY A 147 6.86 -7.08 0.76
N THR A 148 8.01 -7.62 1.15
CA THR A 148 8.56 -7.45 2.51
C THR A 148 10.07 -7.59 2.50
N GLY A 149 10.75 -6.81 3.35
CA GLY A 149 12.18 -6.94 3.58
C GLY A 149 12.54 -8.13 4.48
N ALA A 150 11.65 -8.52 5.39
CA ALA A 150 11.84 -9.62 6.33
C ALA A 150 10.49 -10.18 6.81
N ALA A 151 10.17 -11.41 6.39
CA ALA A 151 9.01 -12.17 6.83
C ALA A 151 9.29 -13.68 6.79
N PRO A 152 8.66 -14.48 7.66
CA PRO A 152 8.68 -15.93 7.51
C PRO A 152 7.97 -16.34 6.21
N THR A 153 8.53 -17.34 5.52
CA THR A 153 7.98 -17.86 4.24
C THR A 153 6.56 -18.37 4.39
N MET A 154 6.22 -19.00 5.52
CA MET A 154 4.88 -19.50 5.80
C MET A 154 3.78 -18.43 5.69
N PHE A 155 4.06 -17.20 6.12
CA PHE A 155 3.07 -16.12 6.00
C PHE A 155 2.97 -15.64 4.55
N ARG A 156 4.13 -15.39 3.93
CA ARG A 156 4.23 -14.86 2.57
C ARG A 156 3.57 -15.77 1.52
N ASP A 157 3.74 -17.09 1.68
CA ASP A 157 3.38 -18.05 0.64
C ASP A 157 1.96 -18.62 0.84
N TYR A 158 1.37 -18.52 2.04
CA TYR A 158 0.11 -19.21 2.37
C TYR A 158 -0.99 -18.34 2.98
N ILE A 159 -0.74 -17.07 3.32
CA ILE A 159 -1.73 -16.23 4.04
C ILE A 159 -2.08 -14.99 3.23
N GLY A 160 -3.34 -14.85 2.83
CA GLY A 160 -3.88 -13.65 2.20
C GLY A 160 -4.85 -13.96 1.06
N ILE A 161 -5.50 -12.91 0.56
CA ILE A 161 -6.44 -12.95 -0.56
C ILE A 161 -5.84 -12.18 -1.75
N PRO A 162 -6.04 -12.64 -3.00
CA PRO A 162 -5.72 -11.85 -4.19
C PRO A 162 -6.34 -10.44 -4.14
N ILE A 163 -5.57 -9.44 -4.57
CA ILE A 163 -5.96 -8.04 -4.42
C ILE A 163 -7.24 -7.71 -5.23
N GLU A 164 -7.41 -8.34 -6.39
CA GLU A 164 -8.57 -8.17 -7.27
C GLU A 164 -9.88 -8.56 -6.58
N LEU A 165 -9.89 -9.74 -5.93
CA LEU A 165 -11.05 -10.23 -5.19
C LEU A 165 -11.34 -9.34 -3.97
N ALA A 166 -10.31 -8.93 -3.26
CA ALA A 166 -10.44 -8.12 -2.06
C ALA A 166 -11.00 -6.71 -2.36
N VAL A 167 -10.45 -6.02 -3.38
CA VAL A 167 -10.91 -4.71 -3.81
C VAL A 167 -12.36 -4.77 -4.27
N SER A 168 -12.72 -5.74 -5.11
CA SER A 168 -14.10 -5.86 -5.59
C SER A 168 -15.09 -6.12 -4.45
N ALA A 169 -14.73 -7.01 -3.51
CA ALA A 169 -15.58 -7.30 -2.35
C ALA A 169 -15.76 -6.07 -1.44
N VAL A 170 -14.70 -5.29 -1.23
CA VAL A 170 -14.76 -4.04 -0.44
C VAL A 170 -15.61 -2.99 -1.17
N ASP A 171 -15.37 -2.75 -2.46
CA ASP A 171 -16.15 -1.79 -3.25
C ASP A 171 -17.64 -2.16 -3.27
N LYS A 172 -17.98 -3.43 -3.54
CA LYS A 172 -19.37 -3.93 -3.52
C LYS A 172 -20.03 -3.69 -2.17
N ARG A 173 -19.35 -4.01 -1.07
CA ARG A 173 -19.88 -3.83 0.29
C ARG A 173 -20.09 -2.35 0.63
N LEU A 174 -19.12 -1.49 0.34
CA LEU A 174 -19.24 -0.06 0.59
C LEU A 174 -20.32 0.59 -0.28
N ARG A 175 -20.52 0.13 -1.53
CA ARG A 175 -21.64 0.57 -2.38
C ARG A 175 -22.98 0.13 -1.80
N SER A 176 -23.12 -1.15 -1.40
CA SER A 176 -24.38 -1.66 -0.84
C SER A 176 -24.79 -1.00 0.46
N GLU A 177 -23.83 -0.50 1.24
CA GLU A 177 -24.08 0.23 2.49
C GLU A 177 -24.17 1.75 2.30
N GLY A 178 -24.06 2.26 1.06
CA GLY A 178 -24.04 3.70 0.80
C GLY A 178 -22.82 4.43 1.37
N LEU A 179 -21.72 3.73 1.65
CA LEU A 179 -20.50 4.28 2.24
C LEU A 179 -19.41 4.61 1.21
N ARG A 180 -19.53 4.15 -0.04
CA ARG A 180 -18.47 4.28 -1.05
C ARG A 180 -18.01 5.71 -1.33
N HIS A 181 -18.90 6.69 -1.15
CA HIS A 181 -18.61 8.11 -1.36
C HIS A 181 -17.87 8.78 -0.19
N ARG A 182 -17.72 8.08 0.95
CA ARG A 182 -17.10 8.61 2.18
C ARG A 182 -15.61 8.34 2.28
N THR A 183 -15.04 7.52 1.40
CA THR A 183 -13.66 7.07 1.49
C THR A 183 -13.07 6.78 0.12
N SER A 184 -11.75 6.80 0.04
CA SER A 184 -11.01 6.22 -1.08
C SER A 184 -10.55 4.79 -0.77
N ILE A 185 -10.59 3.90 -1.76
CA ILE A 185 -10.01 2.55 -1.71
C ILE A 185 -8.65 2.60 -2.42
N ILE A 186 -7.58 2.28 -1.72
CA ILE A 186 -6.23 2.22 -2.30
C ILE A 186 -5.80 0.75 -2.37
N ALA A 187 -5.46 0.27 -3.56
CA ALA A 187 -5.04 -1.12 -3.75
C ALA A 187 -3.51 -1.27 -3.66
N SER A 188 -3.04 -2.29 -2.95
CA SER A 188 -1.63 -2.62 -2.78
C SER A 188 -1.43 -4.14 -2.91
N GLY A 189 -0.21 -4.53 -3.30
CA GLY A 189 0.21 -5.93 -3.37
C GLY A 189 0.07 -6.54 -4.76
N GLY A 190 1.20 -6.88 -5.37
CA GLY A 190 1.24 -7.61 -6.65
C GLY A 190 1.02 -6.79 -7.92
N ILE A 191 1.01 -5.46 -7.86
CA ILE A 191 0.90 -4.58 -9.03
C ILE A 191 2.23 -4.55 -9.79
N ARG A 192 2.23 -5.06 -11.03
CA ARG A 192 3.46 -5.27 -11.82
C ARG A 192 3.53 -4.46 -13.10
N CYS A 193 2.39 -4.02 -13.63
CA CYS A 193 2.28 -3.26 -14.87
C CYS A 193 1.08 -2.30 -14.83
N SER A 194 1.01 -1.41 -15.82
CA SER A 194 -0.11 -0.50 -16.04
C SER A 194 -1.46 -1.22 -16.15
N ALA A 195 -1.50 -2.41 -16.78
CA ALA A 195 -2.73 -3.18 -16.91
C ALA A 195 -3.26 -3.69 -15.56
N ASP A 196 -2.38 -4.02 -14.61
CA ASP A 196 -2.78 -4.35 -13.23
C ASP A 196 -3.43 -3.13 -12.56
N VAL A 197 -2.93 -1.91 -12.81
CA VAL A 197 -3.54 -0.66 -12.33
C VAL A 197 -4.93 -0.46 -12.92
N VAL A 198 -5.07 -0.52 -14.24
CA VAL A 198 -6.36 -0.36 -14.95
C VAL A 198 -7.39 -1.36 -14.43
N LYS A 199 -7.01 -2.64 -14.27
CA LYS A 199 -7.89 -3.67 -13.71
C LYS A 199 -8.36 -3.33 -12.31
N LEU A 200 -7.46 -2.91 -11.42
CA LEU A 200 -7.82 -2.57 -10.03
C LEU A 200 -8.72 -1.35 -9.94
N ILE A 201 -8.49 -0.32 -10.76
CA ILE A 201 -9.38 0.84 -10.85
C ILE A 201 -10.77 0.40 -11.33
N ALA A 202 -10.85 -0.42 -12.39
CA ALA A 202 -12.11 -0.96 -12.89
C ALA A 202 -12.88 -1.78 -11.83
N LEU A 203 -12.17 -2.50 -10.97
CA LEU A 203 -12.74 -3.25 -9.84
C LEU A 203 -13.12 -2.37 -8.63
N GLY A 204 -12.78 -1.09 -8.64
CA GLY A 204 -13.26 -0.10 -7.67
C GLY A 204 -12.19 0.59 -6.82
N ALA A 205 -10.90 0.37 -7.07
CA ALA A 205 -9.85 1.17 -6.47
C ALA A 205 -9.88 2.62 -6.98
N ASP A 206 -9.51 3.57 -6.12
CA ASP A 206 -9.29 4.98 -6.46
C ASP A 206 -7.81 5.28 -6.77
N ALA A 207 -6.90 4.53 -6.13
CA ALA A 207 -5.47 4.65 -6.34
C ALA A 207 -4.77 3.31 -6.09
N VAL A 208 -3.48 3.25 -6.41
CA VAL A 208 -2.67 2.05 -6.24
C VAL A 208 -1.31 2.38 -5.61
N TYR A 209 -0.78 1.46 -4.81
CA TYR A 209 0.60 1.50 -4.34
C TYR A 209 1.48 0.58 -5.19
N ILE A 210 2.56 1.15 -5.73
CA ILE A 210 3.60 0.39 -6.44
C ILE A 210 4.83 0.23 -5.54
N GLY A 211 5.13 -1.00 -5.15
CA GLY A 211 6.30 -1.34 -4.33
C GLY A 211 7.36 -2.05 -5.16
N THR A 212 7.17 -3.36 -5.35
CA THR A 212 8.15 -4.23 -6.02
C THR A 212 8.47 -3.77 -7.45
N ALA A 213 7.50 -3.30 -8.23
CA ALA A 213 7.76 -2.77 -9.58
C ALA A 213 8.69 -1.56 -9.56
N ALA A 214 8.51 -0.64 -8.61
CA ALA A 214 9.40 0.50 -8.41
C ALA A 214 10.80 0.03 -7.96
N LEU A 215 10.89 -0.94 -7.06
CA LEU A 215 12.17 -1.54 -6.66
C LEU A 215 12.89 -2.22 -7.83
N ILE A 216 12.17 -2.88 -8.73
CA ILE A 216 12.76 -3.48 -9.95
C ILE A 216 13.29 -2.38 -10.87
N ALA A 217 12.53 -1.29 -11.06
CA ALA A 217 13.01 -0.14 -11.82
C ALA A 217 14.26 0.50 -11.20
N LEU A 218 14.37 0.55 -9.86
CA LEU A 218 15.61 0.98 -9.18
C LEU A 218 16.81 0.10 -9.56
N GLY A 219 16.59 -1.20 -9.77
CA GLY A 219 17.63 -2.19 -10.08
C GLY A 219 17.53 -3.49 -9.28
N CYS A 220 16.40 -3.76 -8.60
CA CYS A 220 16.21 -5.00 -7.87
C CYS A 220 16.17 -6.19 -8.83
N THR A 221 17.07 -7.16 -8.64
CA THR A 221 17.06 -8.41 -9.41
C THR A 221 16.38 -9.57 -8.68
N MET A 222 15.56 -9.26 -7.65
CA MET A 222 14.83 -10.26 -6.87
C MET A 222 15.73 -11.32 -6.20
N CYS A 223 16.89 -10.92 -5.68
CA CYS A 223 17.81 -11.84 -4.99
C CYS A 223 17.29 -12.39 -3.64
N GLN A 224 16.19 -11.84 -3.11
CA GLN A 224 15.52 -12.26 -1.87
C GLN A 224 16.40 -12.28 -0.60
N ARG A 225 17.47 -11.48 -0.57
CA ARG A 225 18.37 -11.32 0.61
C ARG A 225 18.15 -10.00 1.36
N CYS A 226 16.99 -9.38 1.21
CA CYS A 226 16.71 -8.06 1.80
C CYS A 226 16.84 -8.03 3.33
N TYR A 227 16.57 -9.16 3.99
CA TYR A 227 16.62 -9.31 5.44
C TYR A 227 18.04 -9.28 5.98
N THR A 228 19.06 -9.65 5.18
CA THR A 228 20.45 -9.71 5.65
C THR A 228 21.11 -8.34 5.79
N GLY A 229 20.49 -7.28 5.27
CA GLY A 229 21.12 -5.96 5.19
C GLY A 229 22.29 -5.88 4.22
N LYS A 230 22.56 -6.92 3.43
CA LYS A 230 23.68 -7.02 2.48
C LYS A 230 23.19 -7.20 1.05
N CYS A 231 22.25 -6.35 0.64
CA CYS A 231 21.71 -6.37 -0.72
C CYS A 231 22.83 -6.07 -1.73
N PRO A 232 23.17 -6.99 -2.67
CA PRO A 232 24.25 -6.77 -3.63
C PRO A 232 23.96 -5.63 -4.61
N TRP A 233 22.72 -5.14 -4.66
CA TRP A 233 22.28 -4.06 -5.56
C TRP A 233 22.08 -2.73 -4.84
N GLY A 234 22.51 -2.60 -3.58
CA GLY A 234 22.46 -1.33 -2.85
C GLY A 234 21.08 -0.91 -2.33
N ILE A 235 20.01 -1.68 -2.58
CA ILE A 235 18.63 -1.27 -2.26
C ILE A 235 18.30 -1.47 -0.77
N ALA A 236 18.41 -2.71 -0.29
CA ALA A 236 18.00 -3.08 1.06
C ALA A 236 19.22 -3.26 1.98
N THR A 237 20.06 -2.25 2.08
CA THR A 237 21.33 -2.27 2.82
C THR A 237 21.67 -0.89 3.38
N ASN A 238 22.43 -0.87 4.48
CA ASN A 238 23.01 0.34 5.05
C ASN A 238 24.55 0.35 4.91
N ASP A 239 25.12 -0.59 4.16
CA ASP A 239 26.55 -0.65 3.89
C ASP A 239 26.93 0.45 2.88
N PRO A 240 27.82 1.40 3.24
CA PRO A 240 28.20 2.50 2.37
C PRO A 240 28.75 2.07 1.00
N GLU A 241 29.46 0.95 0.92
CA GLU A 241 30.03 0.46 -0.35
C GLU A 241 28.96 -0.16 -1.25
N LEU A 242 27.91 -0.75 -0.66
CA LEU A 242 26.79 -1.28 -1.42
C LEU A 242 25.84 -0.15 -1.86
N ILE A 243 25.61 0.88 -1.02
CA ILE A 243 24.76 2.02 -1.35
C ILE A 243 25.27 2.77 -2.59
N LYS A 244 26.60 2.93 -2.75
CA LYS A 244 27.23 3.56 -3.92
C LYS A 244 26.81 2.94 -5.27
N ARG A 245 26.27 1.73 -5.28
CA ARG A 245 25.76 1.04 -6.48
C ARG A 245 24.44 1.63 -7.00
N LEU A 246 23.78 2.50 -6.23
CA LEU A 246 22.55 3.21 -6.59
C LEU A 246 22.75 4.73 -6.58
N PRO A 247 23.43 5.29 -7.61
CA PRO A 247 23.54 6.74 -7.73
C PRO A 247 22.15 7.38 -7.88
N PRO A 248 21.76 8.34 -7.01
CA PRO A 248 20.45 8.99 -6.99
C PRO A 248 19.95 9.48 -8.34
N GLU A 249 20.84 10.05 -9.15
CA GLU A 249 20.55 10.65 -10.45
C GLU A 249 20.02 9.59 -11.44
N VAL A 250 20.61 8.40 -11.42
CA VAL A 250 20.22 7.28 -12.30
C VAL A 250 18.91 6.65 -11.82
N VAL A 251 18.79 6.44 -10.51
CA VAL A 251 17.61 5.76 -9.96
C VAL A 251 16.35 6.63 -10.04
N TYR A 252 16.51 7.95 -9.88
CA TYR A 252 15.43 8.92 -10.11
C TYR A 252 14.89 8.80 -11.54
N GLU A 253 15.76 8.82 -12.54
CA GLU A 253 15.35 8.76 -13.95
C GLU A 253 14.59 7.45 -14.25
N ARG A 254 15.04 6.32 -13.69
CA ARG A 254 14.39 5.02 -13.88
C ARG A 254 12.99 4.97 -13.29
N ILE A 255 12.79 5.47 -12.07
CA ILE A 255 11.45 5.54 -11.46
C ILE A 255 10.56 6.51 -12.24
N TYR A 256 11.10 7.67 -12.60
CA TYR A 256 10.37 8.66 -13.39
C TYR A 256 9.87 8.08 -14.72
N ASN A 257 10.75 7.36 -15.42
CA ASN A 257 10.42 6.70 -16.69
C ASN A 257 9.38 5.59 -16.50
N LEU A 258 9.46 4.77 -15.45
CA LEU A 258 8.45 3.75 -15.14
C LEU A 258 7.06 4.38 -15.00
N VAL A 259 6.94 5.39 -14.12
CA VAL A 259 5.64 6.04 -13.82
C VAL A 259 5.11 6.77 -15.06
N LYS A 260 5.98 7.44 -15.82
CA LYS A 260 5.61 8.15 -17.05
C LYS A 260 5.15 7.18 -18.15
N ALA A 261 5.85 6.06 -18.33
CA ALA A 261 5.47 5.02 -19.30
C ALA A 261 4.13 4.40 -18.93
N TRP A 262 3.92 4.01 -17.67
CA TRP A 262 2.63 3.48 -17.23
C TRP A 262 1.51 4.51 -17.38
N SER A 263 1.78 5.79 -17.09
CA SER A 263 0.79 6.85 -17.32
C SER A 263 0.40 6.98 -18.79
N HIS A 264 1.33 6.74 -19.71
CA HIS A 264 1.04 6.71 -21.15
C HIS A 264 0.21 5.47 -21.53
N GLU A 265 0.64 4.28 -21.12
CA GLU A 265 -0.07 3.02 -21.38
C GLU A 265 -1.50 3.03 -20.80
N ILE A 266 -1.70 3.62 -19.62
CA ILE A 266 -3.03 3.82 -19.03
C ILE A 266 -3.90 4.70 -19.93
N LYS A 267 -3.37 5.80 -20.46
CA LYS A 267 -4.13 6.67 -21.39
C LYS A 267 -4.49 5.95 -22.69
N GLU A 268 -3.58 5.13 -23.24
CA GLU A 268 -3.87 4.31 -24.41
C GLU A 268 -4.98 3.29 -24.14
N MET A 269 -4.92 2.58 -23.01
CA MET A 269 -5.97 1.66 -22.59
C MET A 269 -7.32 2.35 -22.38
N LEU A 270 -7.33 3.53 -21.74
CA LEU A 270 -8.55 4.34 -21.59
C LEU A 270 -9.12 4.76 -22.95
N GLY A 271 -8.28 5.23 -23.86
CA GLY A 271 -8.68 5.60 -25.23
C GLY A 271 -9.26 4.42 -26.01
N ALA A 272 -8.64 3.23 -25.92
CA ALA A 272 -9.14 2.00 -26.52
C ALA A 272 -10.50 1.58 -25.96
N MET A 273 -10.80 1.93 -24.71
CA MET A 273 -12.10 1.68 -24.07
C MET A 273 -13.14 2.78 -24.33
N GLY A 274 -12.77 3.86 -25.03
CA GLY A 274 -13.60 5.03 -25.28
C GLY A 274 -13.80 5.92 -24.04
N LEU A 275 -12.84 5.92 -23.11
CA LEU A 275 -12.91 6.68 -21.86
C LEU A 275 -11.93 7.86 -21.88
N ASN A 276 -12.39 9.03 -21.45
CA ASN A 276 -11.58 10.26 -21.40
C ASN A 276 -11.03 10.58 -19.99
N SER A 277 -11.38 9.79 -18.98
CA SER A 277 -10.92 9.98 -17.60
C SER A 277 -10.74 8.64 -16.88
N ILE A 278 -9.79 8.57 -15.94
CA ILE A 278 -9.57 7.38 -15.11
C ILE A 278 -10.75 7.17 -14.14
N GLU A 279 -11.42 8.25 -13.77
CA GLU A 279 -12.60 8.26 -12.91
C GLU A 279 -13.79 7.58 -13.57
N SER A 280 -13.92 7.65 -14.91
CA SER A 280 -14.95 6.92 -15.67
C SER A 280 -14.74 5.41 -15.70
N LEU A 281 -13.51 4.95 -15.42
CA LEU A 281 -13.19 3.54 -15.30
C LEU A 281 -13.49 3.00 -13.90
N ARG A 282 -13.40 3.84 -12.86
CA ARG A 282 -13.56 3.42 -11.47
C ARG A 282 -14.87 2.70 -11.24
N SER A 283 -14.78 1.47 -10.71
CA SER A 283 -15.92 0.56 -10.47
C SER A 283 -16.70 0.16 -11.73
N ASN A 284 -16.22 0.49 -12.94
CA ASN A 284 -16.84 0.17 -14.23
C ASN A 284 -16.38 -1.20 -14.74
N ARG A 285 -17.01 -2.26 -14.22
CA ARG A 285 -16.70 -3.65 -14.58
C ARG A 285 -17.16 -4.06 -15.98
N ASP A 286 -17.97 -3.25 -16.65
CA ASP A 286 -18.36 -3.50 -18.04
C ASP A 286 -17.17 -3.45 -19.01
N LYS A 287 -16.04 -2.86 -18.57
CA LYS A 287 -14.78 -2.85 -19.31
C LYS A 287 -13.89 -4.07 -19.06
N LEU A 288 -14.33 -5.00 -18.21
CA LEU A 288 -13.62 -6.25 -17.91
C LEU A 288 -14.42 -7.46 -18.41
N ARG A 289 -13.71 -8.51 -18.83
CA ARG A 289 -14.31 -9.81 -19.15
C ARG A 289 -13.47 -10.93 -18.54
N ALA A 290 -14.15 -11.94 -18.02
CA ALA A 290 -13.54 -13.12 -17.44
C ALA A 290 -13.16 -14.13 -18.52
N ILE A 291 -11.95 -14.67 -18.42
CA ILE A 291 -11.48 -15.80 -19.21
C ILE A 291 -10.92 -16.82 -18.21
N GLY A 292 -11.51 -18.01 -18.16
CA GLY A 292 -11.04 -19.08 -17.28
C GLY A 292 -11.24 -18.83 -15.78
N LEU A 293 -12.15 -17.92 -15.39
CA LEU A 293 -12.56 -17.74 -14.00
C LEU A 293 -13.76 -18.64 -13.68
N THR A 294 -13.83 -19.09 -12.43
CA THR A 294 -15.00 -19.81 -11.91
C THR A 294 -16.21 -18.87 -11.78
N GLU A 295 -17.41 -19.44 -11.74
CA GLU A 295 -18.65 -18.66 -11.49
C GLU A 295 -18.55 -17.84 -10.20
N LYS A 296 -17.95 -18.41 -9.16
CA LYS A 296 -17.81 -17.71 -7.88
C LYS A 296 -16.87 -16.51 -7.96
N GLU A 297 -15.77 -16.64 -8.68
CA GLU A 297 -14.84 -15.52 -8.91
C GLU A 297 -15.51 -14.41 -9.74
N MET A 298 -16.25 -14.77 -10.78
CA MET A 298 -17.01 -13.81 -11.59
C MET A 298 -18.07 -13.08 -10.75
N GLU A 299 -18.78 -13.78 -9.87
CA GLU A 299 -19.77 -13.18 -8.95
C GLU A 299 -19.14 -12.18 -7.96
N ILE A 300 -17.94 -12.50 -7.44
CA ILE A 300 -17.20 -11.63 -6.52
C ILE A 300 -16.63 -10.40 -7.24
N LEU A 301 -16.07 -10.60 -8.43
CA LEU A 301 -15.49 -9.54 -9.25
C LEU A 301 -16.56 -8.69 -9.95
N GLU A 302 -17.81 -9.17 -10.00
CA GLU A 302 -18.93 -8.58 -10.73
C GLU A 302 -18.57 -8.37 -12.23
N VAL A 303 -17.93 -9.38 -12.83
CA VAL A 303 -17.53 -9.39 -14.25
C VAL A 303 -18.25 -10.49 -15.04
N LYS A 304 -18.50 -10.24 -16.33
CA LYS A 304 -19.15 -11.20 -17.23
C LYS A 304 -18.13 -12.08 -17.95
N HIS A 305 -18.56 -13.24 -18.45
CA HIS A 305 -17.67 -14.11 -19.24
C HIS A 305 -17.32 -13.47 -20.60
N ALA A 306 -16.13 -13.74 -21.12
CA ALA A 306 -15.76 -13.36 -22.48
C ALA A 306 -16.65 -14.12 -23.49
N GLY A 307 -17.32 -13.39 -24.38
CA GLY A 307 -18.27 -13.97 -25.34
C GLY A 307 -19.73 -14.02 -24.86
N GLU A 308 -20.01 -13.60 -23.63
CA GLU A 308 -21.38 -13.30 -23.21
C GLU A 308 -21.77 -11.93 -23.80
N ASP A 309 -22.74 -11.93 -24.71
CA ASP A 309 -23.18 -10.71 -25.40
C ASP A 309 -23.71 -9.68 -24.40
N ILE A 310 -23.47 -8.40 -24.70
CA ILE A 310 -24.21 -7.29 -24.09
C ILE A 310 -25.63 -7.38 -24.67
N THR A 311 -26.44 -8.31 -24.18
CA THR A 311 -27.85 -8.34 -24.47
C THR A 311 -28.44 -7.07 -23.89
N TYR A 312 -28.71 -6.10 -24.76
CA TYR A 312 -29.57 -4.97 -24.46
C TYR A 312 -30.89 -5.53 -23.94
N LYS A 313 -31.11 -5.42 -22.63
CA LYS A 313 -32.43 -5.54 -22.02
C LYS A 313 -33.08 -4.17 -22.02
#